data_AF-A0A8B6C814-F1
#
_entry.id   AF-A0A8B6C814-F1
#
_cell.length_a   1.000
_cell.length_b   1.000
_cell.length_c   1.000
_cell.angle_alpha   90.00
_cell.angle_beta   90.00
_cell.angle_gamma   90.00
#
_symmetry.space_group_name_H-M   'P 1'
#
loop_
_entity.id
_entity.type
_entity.pdbx_description
1 polymer ?
#
loop_
_entity_poly.entity_id
_entity_poly.type
_entity_poly.pdbx_seq_one_letter_code
_entity_poly.pdbx_strand_id
1 'polypeptide(L)'
;MVVHTGSTRGYRAMISWYPEADIGIFVAFTGNDPNYLYRLSLHNYIFDVYTGHIPYLNTSTICTYPEPWLKSDIAQVKPNYPKDRNTTRGQKEYIGTYKNKAYGKIKINKHTEKNKLKLKYGYLTCVLYPSETKDEFYGDTTGISLKSFDFYKFKFKFNNDKVTLKASSFQEQPSFVKKGKLYNDAYPLYTTSMSFPVVILCVCLTLF
;
A
#
# COMPACT_ATOMS: atom_id res chain seq x y z
N MET A 1 -5.69 3.20 22.92
CA MET A 1 -5.15 2.28 21.89
C MET A 1 -4.14 3.01 21.02
N VAL A 2 -2.94 2.45 20.86
CA VAL A 2 -1.94 2.90 19.86
C VAL A 2 -1.91 1.86 18.74
N VAL A 3 -2.00 2.29 17.49
CA VAL A 3 -2.14 1.38 16.34
C VAL A 3 -1.12 1.66 15.26
N HIS A 4 -0.63 0.60 14.62
CA HIS A 4 0.14 0.68 13.39
C HIS A 4 -0.30 -0.42 12.44
N THR A 5 -0.32 -0.14 11.14
CA THR A 5 -0.70 -1.13 10.14
C THR A 5 0.32 -1.16 9.01
N GLY A 6 0.49 -2.34 8.44
CA GLY A 6 1.37 -2.58 7.31
C GLY A 6 0.61 -3.28 6.20
N SER A 7 0.89 -2.89 4.96
CA SER A 7 0.32 -3.57 3.81
C SER A 7 1.37 -3.73 2.72
N THR A 8 1.47 -4.95 2.20
CA THR A 8 2.26 -5.26 1.00
C THR A 8 1.41 -6.13 0.05
N ARG A 9 1.98 -6.60 -1.07
CA ARG A 9 1.23 -7.41 -2.03
C ARG A 9 0.77 -8.71 -1.38
N GLY A 10 -0.54 -8.88 -1.26
CA GLY A 10 -1.15 -10.09 -0.71
C GLY A 10 -1.03 -10.25 0.80
N TYR A 11 -0.38 -9.31 1.52
CA TYR A 11 -0.23 -9.38 2.98
C TYR A 11 -0.82 -8.15 3.67
N ARG A 12 -1.69 -8.45 4.64
CA ARG A 12 -2.30 -7.67 5.72
C ARG A 12 -1.46 -7.68 6.99
N ALA A 13 -1.17 -6.56 7.65
CA ALA A 13 -0.69 -6.58 9.02
C ALA A 13 -1.23 -5.40 9.85
N MET A 14 -1.50 -5.65 11.13
CA MET A 14 -1.86 -4.64 12.12
C MET A 14 -1.26 -5.02 13.47
N ILE A 15 -0.74 -4.03 14.18
CA ILE A 15 -0.38 -4.12 15.60
C ILE A 15 -1.18 -3.06 16.35
N SER A 16 -1.73 -3.44 17.51
CA SER A 16 -2.36 -2.51 18.43
C SER A 16 -1.85 -2.76 19.85
N TRP A 17 -1.63 -1.67 20.57
CA TRP A 17 -1.22 -1.68 21.97
C TRP A 17 -2.29 -0.97 22.82
N TYR A 18 -2.69 -1.60 23.92
CA TYR A 18 -3.66 -1.10 24.89
C TYR A 18 -2.98 -0.97 26.26
N PRO A 19 -2.36 0.20 26.57
CA PRO A 19 -1.57 0.37 27.78
C PRO A 19 -2.33 0.10 29.08
N GLU A 20 -3.61 0.50 29.15
CA GLU A 20 -4.43 0.36 30.35
C GLU A 20 -4.78 -1.09 30.67
N ALA A 21 -4.78 -1.96 29.66
CA ALA A 21 -5.06 -3.38 29.80
C ALA A 21 -3.79 -4.24 29.76
N ASP A 22 -2.63 -3.63 29.51
CA ASP A 22 -1.33 -4.29 29.27
C ASP A 22 -1.38 -5.36 28.16
N ILE A 23 -2.07 -5.05 27.05
CA ILE A 23 -2.29 -5.99 25.94
C ILE A 23 -1.68 -5.46 24.64
N GLY A 24 -0.90 -6.31 23.99
CA GLY A 24 -0.47 -6.16 22.60
C GLY A 24 -1.13 -7.20 21.69
N ILE A 25 -1.75 -6.75 20.61
CA ILE A 25 -2.36 -7.61 19.60
C ILE A 25 -1.63 -7.38 18.28
N PHE A 26 -1.11 -8.45 17.69
CA PHE A 26 -0.54 -8.44 16.34
C PHE A 26 -1.26 -9.45 15.47
N VAL A 27 -1.76 -8.99 14.32
CA VAL A 27 -2.39 -9.84 13.31
C VAL A 27 -1.70 -9.61 11.97
N ALA A 28 -1.39 -10.70 11.29
CA ALA A 28 -1.04 -10.68 9.88
C ALA A 28 -1.83 -11.76 9.13
N PHE A 29 -2.30 -11.44 7.92
CA PHE A 29 -3.01 -12.40 7.07
C PHE A 29 -2.73 -12.17 5.60
N THR A 30 -2.91 -13.21 4.81
CA THR A 30 -2.88 -13.11 3.36
C THR A 30 -4.25 -12.78 2.81
N GLY A 31 -4.36 -11.80 1.93
CA GLY A 31 -5.63 -11.47 1.28
C GLY A 31 -5.87 -9.97 1.13
N ASN A 32 -7.09 -9.65 0.68
CA ASN A 32 -7.56 -8.28 0.63
C ASN A 32 -8.25 -7.91 1.94
N ASP A 33 -8.03 -6.69 2.40
CA ASP A 33 -8.71 -6.13 3.57
C ASP A 33 -9.11 -4.71 3.24
N PRO A 34 -10.27 -4.56 2.58
CA PRO A 34 -10.73 -3.27 2.12
C PRO A 34 -11.03 -2.39 3.33
N ASN A 35 -10.50 -1.18 3.31
CA ASN A 35 -10.73 -0.19 4.37
C ASN A 35 -10.45 -0.69 5.80
N TYR A 36 -9.47 -1.59 5.97
CA TYR A 36 -9.04 -2.04 7.31
C TYR A 36 -10.10 -2.84 8.09
N LEU A 37 -11.22 -3.20 7.46
CA LEU A 37 -12.41 -3.73 8.14
C LEU A 37 -12.10 -5.04 8.87
N TYR A 38 -11.44 -6.00 8.22
CA TYR A 38 -11.21 -7.30 8.83
C TYR A 38 -10.20 -7.22 9.97
N ARG A 39 -9.08 -6.52 9.79
CA ARG A 39 -8.07 -6.41 10.84
C ARG A 39 -8.56 -5.61 12.03
N LEU A 40 -9.30 -4.53 11.82
CA LEU A 40 -9.87 -3.75 12.91
C LEU A 40 -10.90 -4.57 13.69
N SER A 41 -11.83 -5.23 13.00
CA SER A 41 -12.83 -6.11 13.61
C SER A 41 -12.21 -7.25 14.41
N LEU A 42 -11.14 -7.86 13.90
CA LEU A 42 -10.41 -8.92 14.60
C LEU A 42 -9.69 -8.42 15.85
N HIS A 43 -9.06 -7.25 15.79
CA HIS A 43 -8.42 -6.64 16.97
C HIS A 43 -9.44 -6.29 18.06
N ASN A 44 -10.60 -5.73 17.68
CA ASN A 44 -11.68 -5.43 18.62
C ASN A 44 -12.24 -6.72 19.25
N TYR A 45 -12.49 -7.76 18.45
CA TYR A 45 -12.94 -9.06 18.96
C TYR A 45 -11.98 -9.66 19.99
N ILE A 46 -10.68 -9.69 19.67
CA ILE A 46 -9.65 -10.23 20.57
C ILE A 46 -9.59 -9.41 21.87
N PHE A 47 -9.65 -8.08 21.76
CA PHE A 47 -9.65 -7.20 22.92
C PHE A 47 -10.87 -7.43 23.82
N ASP A 48 -12.08 -7.50 23.25
CA ASP A 48 -13.31 -7.72 24.00
C ASP A 48 -13.26 -9.06 24.74
N VAL A 49 -12.88 -10.15 24.05
CA VAL A 49 -12.74 -11.49 24.66
C VAL A 49 -11.73 -11.49 25.80
N TYR A 50 -10.56 -10.86 25.62
CA TYR A 50 -9.51 -10.86 26.63
C TYR A 50 -9.89 -10.05 27.87
N THR A 51 -10.59 -8.93 27.67
CA THR A 51 -11.00 -8.04 28.77
C THR A 51 -12.32 -8.45 29.43
N GLY A 52 -12.93 -9.55 28.98
CA GLY A 52 -14.19 -10.07 29.53
C GLY A 52 -15.44 -9.28 29.09
N HIS A 53 -15.31 -8.43 28.07
CA HIS A 53 -16.44 -7.75 27.45
C HIS A 53 -17.16 -8.66 26.46
N ILE A 54 -18.44 -8.35 26.19
CA ILE A 54 -19.24 -9.07 25.20
C ILE A 54 -18.84 -8.56 23.81
N PRO A 55 -18.25 -9.39 22.92
CA PRO A 55 -17.81 -8.93 21.61
C PRO A 55 -18.99 -8.60 20.69
N TYR A 56 -18.87 -7.50 19.93
CA TYR A 56 -19.90 -7.10 18.96
C TYR A 56 -20.04 -8.10 17.80
N LEU A 57 -18.92 -8.68 17.35
CA LEU A 57 -18.86 -9.75 16.36
C LEU A 57 -18.51 -11.06 17.04
N ASN A 58 -19.03 -12.18 16.54
CA ASN A 58 -18.70 -13.50 17.07
C ASN A 58 -17.89 -14.31 16.05
N THR A 59 -17.45 -15.51 16.44
CA THR A 59 -16.64 -16.40 15.57
C THR A 59 -17.33 -16.74 14.24
N SER A 60 -18.66 -16.70 14.19
CA SER A 60 -19.45 -17.01 13.00
C SER A 60 -19.66 -15.80 12.09
N THR A 61 -19.61 -14.57 12.64
CA THR A 61 -19.90 -13.32 11.89
C THR A 61 -18.66 -12.50 11.55
N ILE A 62 -17.53 -12.75 12.22
CA ILE A 62 -16.30 -11.95 12.04
C ILE A 62 -15.70 -12.09 10.64
N CYS A 63 -15.83 -13.26 10.01
CA CYS A 63 -15.33 -13.53 8.66
C CYS A 63 -16.26 -13.00 7.55
N THR A 64 -17.53 -12.76 7.87
CA THR A 64 -18.53 -12.25 6.91
C THR A 64 -18.76 -10.75 7.06
N TYR A 65 -18.20 -10.12 8.09
CA TYR A 65 -18.30 -8.68 8.30
C TYR A 65 -17.78 -7.90 7.08
N PRO A 66 -18.50 -6.88 6.57
CA PRO A 66 -19.59 -6.20 7.25
C PRO A 66 -21.00 -6.69 6.91
N GLU A 67 -21.16 -7.80 6.19
CA GLU A 67 -22.49 -8.37 5.94
C GLU A 67 -23.07 -9.03 7.20
N PRO A 68 -24.37 -8.88 7.49
CA PRO A 68 -25.40 -8.19 6.68
C PRO A 68 -25.57 -6.68 6.98
N TRP A 69 -24.83 -6.13 7.94
CA TRP A 69 -25.02 -4.74 8.42
C TRP A 69 -24.66 -3.68 7.37
N LEU A 70 -23.71 -3.97 6.48
CA LEU A 70 -23.36 -3.13 5.34
C LEU A 70 -23.24 -4.03 4.10
N LYS A 71 -24.05 -3.76 3.08
CA LYS A 71 -23.89 -4.42 1.78
C LYS A 71 -22.51 -4.09 1.25
N SER A 72 -21.72 -5.11 0.94
CA SER A 72 -20.34 -4.94 0.49
C SER A 72 -20.26 -4.44 -0.96
N ASP A 73 -20.75 -3.23 -1.23
CA ASP A 73 -20.35 -2.44 -2.41
C ASP A 73 -18.99 -1.74 -2.16
N ILE A 74 -18.09 -2.40 -1.42
CA ILE A 74 -16.71 -1.94 -1.19
C ILE A 74 -15.84 -2.23 -2.41
N ALA A 75 -16.45 -2.29 -3.60
CA ALA A 75 -15.71 -2.21 -4.85
C ALA A 75 -15.00 -0.85 -4.83
N GLN A 76 -13.68 -0.88 -4.75
CA GLN A 76 -12.88 0.33 -4.89
C GLN A 76 -13.22 0.94 -6.24
N VAL A 77 -14.04 2.00 -6.21
CA VAL A 77 -14.40 2.75 -7.40
C VAL A 77 -13.11 3.32 -7.93
N LYS A 78 -12.61 2.76 -9.03
CA LYS A 78 -11.48 3.36 -9.72
C LYS A 78 -11.88 4.80 -10.04
N PRO A 79 -11.13 5.81 -9.60
CA PRO A 79 -11.47 7.18 -9.91
C PRO A 79 -11.52 7.31 -11.44
N ASN A 80 -12.61 7.85 -11.97
CA ASN A 80 -12.67 8.21 -13.39
C ASN A 80 -11.77 9.43 -13.58
N TYR A 81 -10.77 9.34 -14.46
CA TYR A 81 -9.85 10.44 -14.73
C TYR A 81 -9.60 10.63 -16.23
N PRO A 82 -9.43 11.90 -16.66
CA PRO A 82 -9.18 12.23 -18.06
C PRO A 82 -7.83 11.68 -18.55
N LYS A 83 -7.85 11.04 -19.72
CA LYS A 83 -6.70 10.29 -20.28
C LYS A 83 -5.90 11.07 -21.34
N ASP A 84 -6.33 12.28 -21.64
CA ASP A 84 -5.91 13.14 -22.74
C ASP A 84 -5.11 14.38 -22.29
N ARG A 85 -4.81 14.49 -20.99
CA ARG A 85 -4.10 15.63 -20.44
C ARG A 85 -2.61 15.65 -20.75
N ASN A 86 -2.07 16.87 -20.80
CA ASN A 86 -0.65 17.11 -20.96
C ASN A 86 0.08 17.11 -19.62
N THR A 87 1.35 16.69 -19.62
CA THR A 87 2.20 16.81 -18.44
C THR A 87 2.49 18.28 -18.14
N THR A 88 2.51 18.65 -16.86
CA THR A 88 2.79 20.05 -16.46
C THR A 88 4.23 20.46 -16.73
N ARG A 89 5.14 19.49 -16.84
CA ARG A 89 6.57 19.67 -17.19
C ARG A 89 6.93 18.81 -18.39
N GLY A 90 8.15 18.98 -18.91
CA GLY A 90 8.66 18.10 -19.96
C GLY A 90 8.77 16.65 -19.45
N GLN A 91 8.32 15.67 -20.24
CA GLN A 91 8.36 14.24 -19.85
C GLN A 91 9.76 13.78 -19.36
N LYS A 92 10.83 14.34 -19.94
CA LYS A 92 12.22 14.05 -19.58
C LYS A 92 12.54 14.33 -18.11
N GLU A 93 11.86 15.30 -17.48
CA GLU A 93 12.08 15.65 -16.07
C GLU A 93 11.62 14.53 -15.13
N TYR A 94 10.53 13.83 -15.48
CA TYR A 94 9.99 12.72 -14.69
C TYR A 94 10.72 11.39 -14.94
N ILE A 95 11.25 11.19 -16.16
CA ILE A 95 11.93 9.95 -16.56
C ILE A 95 13.18 9.71 -15.71
N GLY A 96 13.34 8.50 -15.19
CA GLY A 96 14.49 8.12 -14.38
C GLY A 96 14.22 6.91 -13.50
N THR A 97 15.23 6.55 -12.71
CA THR A 97 15.13 5.50 -11.70
C THR A 97 15.05 6.14 -10.32
N TYR A 98 14.04 5.79 -9.55
CA TYR A 98 13.79 6.27 -8.19
C TYR A 98 14.03 5.13 -7.20
N LYS A 99 14.75 5.39 -6.11
CA LYS A 99 15.14 4.38 -5.13
C LYS A 99 14.61 4.75 -3.74
N ASN A 100 14.15 3.75 -3.02
CA ASN A 100 13.88 3.80 -1.60
C ASN A 100 14.62 2.62 -0.94
N LYS A 101 15.17 2.82 0.26
CA LYS A 101 15.96 1.80 0.96
C LYS A 101 15.14 0.55 1.30
N ALA A 102 13.91 0.73 1.80
CA ALA A 102 13.02 -0.36 2.22
C ALA A 102 12.17 -0.91 1.06
N TYR A 103 11.75 -0.03 0.14
CA TYR A 103 10.80 -0.38 -0.92
C TYR A 103 11.46 -0.59 -2.29
N GLY A 104 12.79 -0.63 -2.39
CA GLY A 104 13.48 -0.94 -3.64
C GLY A 104 13.43 0.18 -4.69
N LYS A 105 13.24 -0.17 -5.97
CA LYS A 105 13.46 0.72 -7.12
C LYS A 105 12.22 0.82 -8.02
N ILE A 106 11.81 2.04 -8.34
CA ILE A 106 10.79 2.36 -9.35
C ILE A 106 11.48 2.94 -10.58
N LYS A 107 11.11 2.48 -11.78
CA LYS A 107 11.62 3.03 -13.04
C LYS A 107 10.50 3.72 -13.81
N ILE A 108 10.71 4.99 -14.15
CA ILE A 108 9.80 5.80 -14.98
C ILE A 108 10.42 5.95 -16.36
N ASN A 109 9.69 5.51 -17.38
CA ASN A 109 10.07 5.60 -18.79
C ASN A 109 9.04 6.42 -19.56
N LYS A 110 9.41 6.83 -20.78
CA LYS A 110 8.45 7.40 -21.73
C LYS A 110 7.43 6.34 -22.14
N HIS A 111 6.16 6.71 -22.26
CA HIS A 111 5.16 5.88 -22.93
C HIS A 111 5.25 6.07 -24.46
N THR A 112 4.69 5.13 -25.24
CA THR A 112 4.60 5.26 -26.70
C THR A 112 3.73 6.45 -27.10
N GLU A 113 2.66 6.67 -26.36
CA GLU A 113 1.75 7.80 -26.51
C GLU A 113 2.34 9.10 -25.92
N LYS A 114 2.02 10.22 -26.56
CA LYS A 114 2.41 11.56 -26.09
C LYS A 114 1.82 11.83 -24.70
N ASN A 115 2.56 12.55 -23.87
CA ASN A 115 2.16 13.02 -22.54
C ASN A 115 1.82 11.96 -21.49
N LYS A 116 2.10 10.68 -21.79
CA LYS A 116 1.97 9.56 -20.83
C LYS A 116 3.33 9.05 -20.39
N LEU A 117 3.41 8.55 -19.16
CA LEU A 117 4.61 7.89 -18.64
C LEU A 117 4.32 6.43 -18.36
N LYS A 118 5.36 5.61 -18.36
CA LYS A 118 5.29 4.19 -18.00
C LYS A 118 6.08 3.95 -16.73
N LEU A 119 5.42 3.50 -15.69
CA LEU A 119 6.02 3.12 -14.42
C LEU A 119 6.23 1.60 -14.40
N LYS A 120 7.42 1.18 -13.97
CA LYS A 120 7.75 -0.21 -13.65
C LYS A 120 8.22 -0.34 -12.20
N TYR A 121 7.65 -1.29 -11.47
CA TYR A 121 8.02 -1.59 -10.09
C TYR A 121 7.98 -3.10 -9.84
N GLY A 122 9.14 -3.77 -9.87
CA GLY A 122 9.20 -5.23 -9.93
C GLY A 122 8.44 -5.74 -11.17
N TYR A 123 7.42 -6.60 -10.95
CA TYR A 123 6.53 -7.11 -12.00
C TYR A 123 5.35 -6.16 -12.31
N LEU A 124 5.16 -5.08 -11.54
CA LEU A 124 4.11 -4.10 -11.77
C LEU A 124 4.46 -3.23 -12.98
N THR A 125 3.50 -3.07 -13.90
CA THR A 125 3.54 -2.05 -14.95
C THR A 125 2.29 -1.18 -14.87
N CYS A 126 2.50 0.14 -14.79
CA CYS A 126 1.42 1.14 -14.80
C CYS A 126 1.64 2.15 -15.92
N VAL A 127 0.56 2.53 -16.59
CA VAL A 127 0.50 3.74 -17.40
C VAL A 127 0.12 4.90 -16.50
N LEU A 128 0.89 5.98 -16.54
CA LEU A 128 0.65 7.18 -15.73
C LEU A 128 0.01 8.25 -16.60
N TYR A 129 -1.16 8.72 -16.16
CA TYR A 129 -1.96 9.77 -16.79
C TYR A 129 -1.85 11.06 -15.95
N PRO A 130 -1.55 12.23 -16.54
CA PRO A 130 -1.47 13.47 -15.78
C PRO A 130 -2.79 13.81 -15.07
N SER A 131 -2.69 14.28 -13.83
CA SER A 131 -3.82 14.76 -13.04
C SER A 131 -4.10 16.26 -13.27
N GLU A 132 -5.15 16.78 -12.63
CA GLU A 132 -5.42 18.21 -12.46
C GLU A 132 -4.34 18.93 -11.67
N THR A 133 -3.83 18.24 -10.66
CA THR A 133 -2.82 18.80 -9.79
C THR A 133 -1.46 18.67 -10.44
N LYS A 134 -0.70 19.77 -10.43
CA LYS A 134 0.67 19.83 -10.94
C LYS A 134 1.52 18.71 -10.34
N ASP A 135 2.29 18.04 -11.21
CA ASP A 135 3.21 16.96 -10.85
C ASP A 135 2.54 15.73 -10.19
N GLU A 136 1.21 15.59 -10.33
CA GLU A 136 0.45 14.41 -9.92
C GLU A 136 -0.05 13.60 -11.12
N PHE A 137 -0.11 12.28 -10.94
CA PHE A 137 -0.47 11.34 -11.98
C PHE A 137 -1.39 10.25 -11.43
N TYR A 138 -2.38 9.88 -12.22
CA TYR A 138 -3.15 8.67 -12.00
C TYR A 138 -2.47 7.45 -12.61
N GLY A 139 -2.49 6.32 -11.91
CA GLY A 139 -1.97 5.05 -12.40
C GLY A 139 -3.08 4.15 -12.94
N ASP A 140 -2.90 3.64 -14.15
CA ASP A 140 -3.67 2.51 -14.67
C ASP A 140 -2.74 1.30 -14.78
N THR A 141 -2.93 0.32 -13.91
CA THR A 141 -2.20 -0.95 -13.95
C THR A 141 -2.64 -1.77 -15.16
N THR A 142 -1.71 -2.42 -15.85
CA THR A 142 -2.04 -3.35 -16.94
C THR A 142 -1.69 -4.80 -16.59
N GLY A 143 -2.35 -5.77 -17.22
CA GLY A 143 -2.09 -7.21 -17.04
C GLY A 143 -2.52 -7.77 -15.67
N ILE A 144 -1.79 -8.76 -15.16
CA ILE A 144 -2.08 -9.48 -13.90
C ILE A 144 -2.14 -8.52 -12.69
N SER A 145 -1.56 -7.32 -12.80
CA SER A 145 -1.55 -6.30 -11.76
C SER A 145 -2.91 -5.60 -11.53
N LEU A 146 -3.86 -5.73 -12.48
CA LEU A 146 -5.18 -5.09 -12.43
C LEU A 146 -6.04 -5.47 -11.22
N LYS A 147 -5.87 -6.70 -10.71
CA LYS A 147 -6.69 -7.26 -9.62
C LYS A 147 -6.05 -7.14 -8.23
N SER A 148 -4.84 -6.59 -8.13
CA SER A 148 -4.01 -6.76 -6.92
C SER A 148 -3.48 -5.47 -6.32
N PHE A 149 -3.69 -4.32 -6.95
CA PHE A 149 -3.07 -3.08 -6.49
C PHE A 149 -3.94 -1.84 -6.66
N ASP A 150 -4.09 -1.10 -5.56
CA ASP A 150 -4.59 0.28 -5.52
C ASP A 150 -3.55 1.31 -5.95
N PHE A 151 -2.85 1.04 -7.06
CA PHE A 151 -1.88 1.99 -7.64
C PHE A 151 -2.56 3.08 -8.46
N TYR A 152 -3.37 3.91 -7.80
CA TYR A 152 -4.14 4.93 -8.50
C TYR A 152 -3.50 6.32 -8.52
N LYS A 153 -2.60 6.70 -7.59
CA LYS A 153 -2.06 8.07 -7.57
C LYS A 153 -0.58 8.16 -7.19
N PHE A 154 0.13 8.99 -7.94
CA PHE A 154 1.57 9.25 -7.81
C PHE A 154 1.82 10.74 -7.80
N LYS A 155 2.73 11.20 -6.93
CA LYS A 155 3.10 12.61 -6.82
C LYS A 155 4.61 12.77 -6.92
N PHE A 156 5.05 13.60 -7.85
CA PHE A 156 6.43 14.02 -7.95
C PHE A 156 6.61 15.34 -7.18
N LYS A 157 7.70 15.42 -6.41
CA LYS A 157 8.14 16.66 -5.75
C LYS A 157 9.52 17.02 -6.29
N PHE A 158 9.62 18.21 -6.86
CA PHE A 158 10.86 18.77 -7.39
C PHE A 158 11.37 19.83 -6.42
N ASN A 159 12.48 19.56 -5.75
CA ASN A 159 13.17 20.51 -4.88
C ASN A 159 14.60 20.71 -5.42
N ASN A 160 14.89 21.84 -6.05
CA ASN A 160 16.20 22.22 -6.65
C ASN A 160 16.96 21.04 -7.31
N ASP A 161 17.71 20.24 -6.54
CA ASP A 161 18.51 19.10 -7.03
C ASP A 161 17.94 17.70 -6.76
N LYS A 162 16.78 17.60 -6.11
CA LYS A 162 16.17 16.35 -5.67
C LYS A 162 14.76 16.19 -6.22
N VAL A 163 14.54 15.10 -6.94
CA VAL A 163 13.21 14.68 -7.36
C VAL A 163 12.78 13.48 -6.52
N THR A 164 11.63 13.62 -5.86
CA THR A 164 11.04 12.57 -5.02
C THR A 164 9.71 12.12 -5.61
N LEU A 165 9.51 10.81 -5.72
CA LEU A 165 8.25 10.19 -6.10
C LEU A 165 7.58 9.61 -4.86
N LYS A 166 6.33 10.00 -4.59
CA LYS A 166 5.47 9.37 -3.59
C LYS A 166 4.36 8.61 -4.30
N ALA A 167 4.10 7.39 -3.83
CA ALA A 167 2.96 6.58 -4.28
C ALA A 167 1.93 6.52 -3.15
N SER A 168 0.70 6.98 -3.40
CA SER A 168 -0.36 7.06 -2.38
C SER A 168 -0.91 5.70 -1.95
N SER A 169 -0.57 4.66 -2.70
CA SER A 169 -1.06 3.28 -2.56
C SER A 169 -0.45 2.52 -1.40
N PHE A 170 0.67 3.01 -0.90
CA PHE A 170 1.22 2.55 0.36
C PHE A 170 0.68 3.44 1.46
N GLN A 171 0.34 2.82 2.58
CA GLN A 171 -0.23 3.55 3.70
C GLN A 171 0.70 4.64 4.24
N GLU A 172 2.00 4.37 4.36
CA GLU A 172 3.01 5.36 4.78
C GLU A 172 3.54 6.25 3.63
N GLN A 173 3.04 6.05 2.41
CA GLN A 173 3.43 6.80 1.20
C GLN A 173 4.96 6.98 1.06
N PRO A 174 5.71 5.89 0.80
CA PRO A 174 7.16 5.92 0.78
C PRO A 174 7.65 6.87 -0.29
N SER A 175 8.73 7.56 0.07
CA SER A 175 9.40 8.53 -0.79
C SER A 175 10.55 7.85 -1.52
N PHE A 176 10.48 7.80 -2.84
CA PHE A 176 11.55 7.29 -3.70
C PHE A 176 12.33 8.46 -4.30
N VAL A 177 13.66 8.43 -4.22
CA VAL A 177 14.52 9.53 -4.69
C VAL A 177 15.14 9.17 -6.03
N LYS A 178 15.08 10.08 -7.01
CA LYS A 178 15.67 9.90 -8.35
C LYS A 178 17.20 9.74 -8.28
N LYS A 179 17.78 8.81 -9.04
CA LYS A 179 19.24 8.54 -9.05
C LYS A 179 20.00 9.64 -9.83
N GLY A 180 20.90 10.34 -9.11
CA GLY A 180 21.91 11.36 -9.53
C GLY A 180 21.61 12.77 -8.95
N LYS A 181 22.46 13.49 -8.16
CA LYS A 181 23.94 13.56 -7.99
C LYS A 181 24.60 12.90 -6.76
N LEU A 182 23.88 12.47 -5.72
CA LEU A 182 24.51 11.87 -4.52
C LEU A 182 23.73 10.63 -4.10
N TYR A 183 24.19 9.45 -4.52
CA TYR A 183 23.72 8.20 -3.92
C TYR A 183 24.81 7.13 -4.08
N ASN A 184 25.56 6.89 -2.99
CA ASN A 184 26.47 5.75 -2.89
C ASN A 184 25.64 4.46 -2.75
N ASP A 185 25.98 3.48 -3.57
CA ASP A 185 25.35 2.16 -3.62
C ASP A 185 26.05 1.19 -2.67
N ALA A 186 25.28 0.29 -2.03
CA ALA A 186 25.62 -1.13 -1.87
C ALA A 186 24.42 -1.91 -1.33
N TYR A 187 24.49 -3.23 -1.50
CA TYR A 187 23.66 -4.32 -0.96
C TYR A 187 22.58 -4.92 -1.89
N PRO A 188 22.70 -6.23 -2.22
CA PRO A 188 21.72 -6.98 -2.99
C PRO A 188 20.52 -7.37 -2.11
N LEU A 189 19.30 -7.26 -2.66
CA LEU A 189 18.12 -7.87 -2.06
C LEU A 189 17.97 -9.26 -2.65
N TYR A 190 18.15 -10.28 -1.81
CA TYR A 190 17.83 -11.66 -2.13
C TYR A 190 16.30 -11.84 -2.17
N THR A 191 15.79 -12.36 -3.28
CA THR A 191 14.39 -12.78 -3.41
C THR A 191 14.32 -14.29 -3.25
N THR A 192 13.96 -14.78 -2.07
CA THR A 192 13.53 -16.17 -1.89
C THR A 192 12.02 -16.23 -2.07
N SER A 193 11.57 -16.94 -3.10
CA SER A 193 10.17 -17.38 -3.19
C SER A 193 9.96 -18.49 -2.18
N MET A 194 9.10 -18.28 -1.20
CA MET A 194 8.58 -19.38 -0.39
C MET A 194 7.06 -19.39 -0.49
N SER A 195 6.55 -20.55 -0.90
CA SER A 195 5.16 -20.93 -0.75
C SER A 195 4.99 -21.43 0.68
N PHE A 196 4.10 -20.82 1.46
CA PHE A 196 3.72 -21.35 2.76
C PHE A 196 2.21 -21.26 3.01
N PRO A 197 1.65 -22.21 3.78
CA PRO A 197 0.28 -22.17 4.25
C PRO A 197 0.05 -21.00 5.21
N VAL A 198 -1.21 -20.61 5.36
CA VAL A 198 -1.66 -19.57 6.30
C VAL A 198 -1.31 -19.99 7.73
N VAL A 199 -0.40 -19.27 8.37
CA VAL A 199 -0.11 -19.38 9.81
C VAL A 199 -0.58 -18.07 10.46
N ILE A 200 -1.65 -18.16 11.25
CA ILE A 200 -2.04 -17.08 12.16
C ILE A 200 -1.12 -17.20 13.38
N LEU A 201 -0.14 -16.30 13.48
CA LEU A 201 0.74 -16.22 14.65
C LEU A 201 0.21 -15.12 15.59
N CYS A 202 -0.69 -15.49 16.51
CA CYS A 202 -1.01 -14.66 17.66
C CYS A 202 0.13 -14.79 18.68
N VAL A 203 1.08 -13.85 18.67
CA VAL A 203 2.07 -13.76 19.75
C VAL A 203 1.48 -12.86 20.83
N CYS A 204 0.91 -13.48 21.87
CA CYS A 204 0.61 -12.76 23.11
C CYS A 204 1.94 -12.65 23.88
N LEU A 205 2.58 -11.48 23.81
CA LEU A 205 3.72 -11.17 24.66
C LEU A 205 3.17 -10.70 26.01
N THR A 206 3.11 -11.59 26.99
CA THR A 206 3.07 -11.19 28.40
C THR A 206 4.46 -10.72 28.79
N LEU A 207 4.63 -9.41 29.02
CA LEU A 207 5.82 -8.88 29.67
C LEU A 207 5.68 -9.15 31.18
N PHE A 208 6.66 -9.84 31.75
CA PHE A 208 6.76 -10.12 33.18
C PHE A 208 7.15 -8.86 33.96
#